data_AF-A0A2D5YQ63-F1
#
_entry.id   AF-A0A2D5YQ63-F1
#
_cell.length_a   1.000
_cell.length_b   1.000
_cell.length_c   1.000
_cell.angle_alpha   90.00
_cell.angle_beta   90.00
_cell.angle_gamma   90.00
#
_symmetry.space_group_name_H-M   'P 1'
#
loop_
_entity.id
_entity.type
_entity.pdbx_description
1 polymer ?
#
loop_
_entity_poly.entity_id
_entity_poly.type
_entity_poly.pdbx_seq_one_letter_code
_entity_poly.pdbx_strand_id
1 'polypeptide(L)'
;MRLLFLIFSILILHSCATPIKRPQNRPRAISAKEKLLEYYRNLRAKEWKNRTQKQKRIKRSARAYKRPKPAPKRRQIKQVHKIKWVDKDSQKVEIEQNLAYYCMKNRKSSKFSNEAECYAFTEDIRMNCLEKYEKGDARLTSCVKTRIKN
;
A
#
# COMPACT_ATOMS: atom_id res chain seq x y z
N MET A 1 -56.89 -24.29 26.86
CA MET A 1 -57.37 -24.15 25.47
C MET A 1 -56.24 -24.09 24.44
N ARG A 2 -55.25 -23.18 24.52
CA ARG A 2 -54.19 -23.04 23.50
C ARG A 2 -53.24 -24.26 23.37
N LEU A 3 -52.98 -24.99 24.46
CA LEU A 3 -52.10 -26.17 24.43
C LEU A 3 -52.74 -27.38 23.71
N LEU A 4 -54.06 -27.53 23.79
CA LEU A 4 -54.79 -28.64 23.15
C LEU A 4 -54.83 -28.48 21.62
N PHE A 5 -54.93 -27.25 21.12
CA PHE A 5 -54.85 -26.97 19.68
C PHE A 5 -53.48 -27.33 19.09
N LEU A 6 -52.39 -27.11 19.83
CA LEU A 6 -51.04 -27.46 19.37
C LEU A 6 -50.83 -28.98 19.28
N ILE A 7 -51.36 -29.75 20.23
CA ILE A 7 -51.24 -31.21 20.22
C ILE A 7 -52.05 -31.82 19.05
N PHE A 8 -53.24 -31.28 18.75
CA PHE A 8 -54.06 -31.76 17.63
C PHE A 8 -53.41 -31.49 16.27
N SER A 9 -52.70 -30.36 16.11
CA SER A 9 -51.97 -30.06 14.86
C SER A 9 -50.79 -31.00 14.59
N ILE A 10 -50.13 -31.54 15.62
CA ILE A 10 -48.95 -32.42 15.44
C ILE A 10 -49.37 -33.83 15.02
N LEU A 11 -50.54 -34.31 15.45
CA LEU A 11 -51.06 -35.64 15.13
C LEU A 11 -51.49 -35.79 13.65
N ILE A 12 -52.00 -34.72 13.02
CA ILE A 12 -52.40 -34.75 11.60
C ILE A 12 -51.19 -34.84 10.66
N LEU A 13 -50.03 -34.29 11.07
CA LEU A 13 -48.83 -34.24 10.24
C LEU A 13 -48.08 -35.59 10.12
N HIS A 14 -48.29 -36.54 11.03
CA HIS A 14 -47.55 -37.81 11.03
C HIS A 14 -48.24 -38.95 10.26
N SER A 15 -49.49 -38.78 9.79
CA SER A 15 -50.26 -39.88 9.17
C SER A 15 -50.05 -40.05 7.65
N CYS A 16 -49.22 -39.24 7.00
CA CYS A 16 -49.00 -39.31 5.54
C CYS A 16 -47.62 -39.83 5.10
N ALA A 17 -46.88 -40.50 5.99
CA ALA A 17 -45.58 -41.08 5.64
C ALA A 17 -45.63 -42.61 5.46
N THR A 18 -46.36 -43.10 4.45
CA THR A 18 -46.18 -44.48 3.96
C THR A 18 -45.26 -44.48 2.73
N PRO A 19 -44.08 -45.14 2.78
CA PRO A 19 -43.20 -45.20 1.63
C PRO A 19 -43.71 -46.23 0.60
N ILE A 20 -44.28 -45.72 -0.49
CA ILE A 20 -44.61 -46.50 -1.70
C ILE A 20 -43.31 -47.06 -2.29
N LYS A 21 -43.07 -48.38 -2.14
CA LYS A 21 -41.95 -49.08 -2.78
C LYS A 21 -42.24 -49.21 -4.29
N ARG A 22 -41.59 -48.38 -5.10
CA ARG A 22 -41.61 -48.52 -6.58
C ARG A 22 -40.76 -49.72 -7.01
N PRO A 23 -41.18 -50.51 -8.01
CA PRO A 23 -40.44 -51.67 -8.49
C PRO A 23 -39.06 -51.28 -9.05
N GLN A 24 -38.06 -52.14 -8.80
CA GLN A 24 -36.67 -51.95 -9.21
C GLN A 24 -36.54 -51.89 -10.73
N ASN A 25 -35.86 -50.85 -11.21
CA ASN A 25 -35.64 -50.53 -12.62
C ASN A 25 -34.85 -51.64 -13.33
N ARG A 26 -35.42 -52.21 -14.41
CA ARG A 26 -34.62 -52.88 -15.45
C ARG A 26 -33.64 -51.84 -16.05
N PRO A 27 -32.40 -52.20 -16.42
CA PRO A 27 -31.47 -51.25 -17.01
C PRO A 27 -32.07 -50.73 -18.33
N ARG A 28 -32.42 -49.44 -18.33
CA ARG A 28 -32.93 -48.77 -19.53
C ARG A 28 -31.84 -48.82 -20.59
N ALA A 29 -32.17 -49.26 -21.81
CA ALA A 29 -31.24 -49.16 -22.93
C ALA A 29 -30.84 -47.69 -23.09
N ILE A 30 -29.54 -47.43 -22.92
CA ILE A 30 -29.01 -46.06 -22.91
C ILE A 30 -29.28 -45.45 -24.28
N SER A 31 -30.04 -44.36 -24.30
CA SER A 31 -30.36 -43.63 -25.53
C SER A 31 -29.08 -43.14 -26.19
N ALA A 32 -29.06 -43.01 -27.53
CA ALA A 32 -27.94 -42.40 -28.25
C ALA A 32 -27.57 -41.02 -27.67
N LYS A 33 -28.56 -40.26 -27.20
CA LYS A 33 -28.37 -38.97 -26.51
C LYS A 33 -27.62 -39.12 -25.19
N GLU A 34 -27.93 -40.15 -24.41
CA GLU A 34 -27.27 -40.41 -23.12
C GLU A 34 -25.82 -40.85 -23.33
N LYS A 35 -25.54 -41.71 -24.33
CA LYS A 35 -24.17 -42.08 -24.72
C LYS A 35 -23.35 -40.85 -25.14
N LEU A 36 -23.96 -39.95 -25.93
CA LEU A 36 -23.31 -38.71 -26.36
C LEU A 36 -23.00 -37.80 -25.17
N LEU A 37 -23.95 -37.64 -24.24
CA LEU A 37 -23.74 -36.85 -23.02
C LEU A 37 -22.63 -37.44 -22.15
N GLU A 38 -22.58 -38.76 -22.02
CA GLU A 38 -21.53 -39.46 -21.27
C GLU A 38 -20.15 -39.31 -21.91
N TYR A 39 -20.08 -39.39 -23.26
CA TYR A 39 -18.87 -39.10 -24.01
C TYR A 39 -18.33 -37.69 -23.69
N TYR A 40 -19.17 -36.66 -23.73
CA TYR A 40 -18.75 -35.30 -23.40
C TYR A 40 -18.39 -35.09 -21.92
N ARG A 41 -19.01 -35.83 -21.00
CA ARG A 41 -18.63 -35.82 -19.57
C ARG A 41 -17.22 -36.39 -19.39
N ASN A 42 -16.91 -37.50 -20.05
CA ASN A 42 -15.60 -38.13 -20.01
C ASN A 42 -14.52 -37.25 -20.64
N LEU A 43 -14.83 -36.59 -21.76
CA LEU A 43 -13.91 -35.65 -22.41
C LEU A 43 -13.53 -34.50 -21.46
N ARG A 44 -14.53 -33.88 -20.82
CA ARG A 44 -14.32 -32.82 -19.81
C ARG A 44 -13.52 -33.30 -18.61
N ALA A 45 -13.79 -34.50 -18.10
CA ALA A 45 -13.03 -35.06 -16.98
C ALA A 45 -11.56 -35.30 -17.33
N LYS A 46 -11.27 -35.77 -18.56
CA LYS A 46 -9.91 -35.98 -19.06
C LYS A 46 -9.16 -34.65 -19.21
N GLU A 47 -9.79 -33.63 -19.77
CA GLU A 47 -9.21 -32.29 -19.86
C GLU A 47 -8.93 -31.69 -18.47
N TRP A 48 -9.86 -31.86 -17.52
CA TRP A 48 -9.68 -31.38 -16.15
C TRP A 48 -8.49 -32.03 -15.45
N LYS A 49 -8.34 -33.36 -15.60
CA LYS A 49 -7.17 -34.09 -15.08
C LYS A 49 -5.86 -33.60 -15.71
N ASN A 50 -5.85 -33.37 -17.02
CA ASN A 50 -4.67 -32.86 -17.72
C ASN A 50 -4.29 -31.44 -17.27
N ARG A 51 -5.28 -30.54 -17.12
CA ARG A 51 -5.05 -29.17 -16.62
C ARG A 51 -4.52 -29.17 -15.20
N THR A 52 -5.15 -29.93 -14.30
CA THR A 52 -4.71 -30.01 -12.89
C THR A 52 -3.33 -30.65 -12.74
N GLN A 53 -2.99 -31.67 -13.54
CA GLN A 53 -1.67 -32.28 -13.54
C GLN A 53 -0.59 -31.34 -14.09
N LYS A 54 -0.88 -30.60 -15.17
CA LYS A 54 0.01 -29.56 -15.72
C LYS A 54 0.25 -28.46 -14.69
N GLN A 55 -0.79 -28.00 -14.00
CA GLN A 55 -0.68 -26.97 -12.97
C GLN A 55 0.12 -27.45 -11.74
N LYS A 56 -0.04 -28.71 -11.33
CA LYS A 56 0.77 -29.34 -10.27
C LYS A 56 2.25 -29.43 -10.65
N ARG A 57 2.57 -29.77 -11.92
CA ARG A 57 3.96 -29.80 -12.42
C ARG A 57 4.60 -28.42 -12.42
N ILE A 58 3.90 -27.39 -12.89
CA ILE A 58 4.36 -25.99 -12.87
C ILE A 58 4.64 -25.52 -11.44
N LYS A 59 3.74 -25.82 -10.49
CA LYS A 59 3.96 -25.47 -9.06
C LYS A 59 5.17 -26.17 -8.44
N ARG A 60 5.51 -27.38 -8.89
CA ARG A 60 6.69 -28.12 -8.41
C ARG A 60 8.00 -27.59 -9.02
N SER A 61 8.03 -27.23 -10.30
CA SER A 61 9.23 -26.63 -10.91
C SER A 61 9.53 -25.22 -10.41
N ALA A 62 8.49 -24.45 -10.05
CA ALA A 62 8.66 -23.11 -9.46
C ALA A 62 9.34 -23.10 -8.08
N ARG A 63 9.41 -24.24 -7.38
CA ARG A 63 10.04 -24.36 -6.05
C ARG A 63 11.55 -24.69 -6.10
N ALA A 64 12.12 -24.91 -7.28
CA ALA A 64 13.51 -25.33 -7.43
C ALA A 64 14.51 -24.19 -7.73
N TYR A 65 14.04 -22.96 -7.97
CA TYR A 65 14.95 -21.83 -8.16
C TYR A 65 15.32 -21.22 -6.80
N LYS A 66 16.35 -21.77 -6.15
CA LYS A 66 17.00 -21.09 -5.02
C LYS A 66 17.66 -19.83 -5.58
N ARG A 67 17.00 -18.67 -5.44
CA ARG A 67 17.63 -17.39 -5.76
C ARG A 67 18.92 -17.29 -4.94
N PRO A 68 20.08 -17.01 -5.55
CA PRO A 68 21.31 -16.81 -4.80
C PRO A 68 21.08 -15.66 -3.81
N LYS A 69 21.54 -15.85 -2.56
CA LYS A 69 21.44 -14.79 -1.55
C LYS A 69 22.18 -13.56 -2.09
N PRO A 70 21.57 -12.37 -2.10
CA PRO A 70 22.25 -11.17 -2.57
C PRO A 70 23.51 -10.99 -1.72
N ALA A 71 24.62 -10.67 -2.39
CA ALA A 71 25.89 -10.38 -1.71
C ALA A 71 25.64 -9.33 -0.61
N PRO A 72 26.29 -9.44 0.55
CA PRO A 72 26.13 -8.46 1.62
C PRO A 72 26.45 -7.07 1.06
N LYS A 73 25.46 -6.17 1.09
CA LYS A 73 25.66 -4.78 0.66
C LYS A 73 26.83 -4.23 1.47
N ARG A 74 27.93 -3.86 0.79
CA ARG A 74 29.02 -3.11 1.43
C ARG A 74 28.37 -1.95 2.18
N ARG A 75 28.55 -1.89 3.50
CA ARG A 75 28.12 -0.74 4.30
C ARG A 75 28.75 0.48 3.65
N GLN A 76 27.94 1.33 3.03
CA GLN A 76 28.42 2.59 2.51
C GLN A 76 28.97 3.35 3.71
N ILE A 77 30.28 3.54 3.75
CA ILE A 77 30.91 4.40 4.74
C ILE A 77 30.30 5.78 4.48
N LYS A 78 29.47 6.27 5.40
CA LYS A 78 28.94 7.64 5.33
C LYS A 78 30.16 8.56 5.30
N GLN A 79 30.42 9.18 4.15
CA GLN A 79 31.46 10.19 4.08
C GLN A 79 31.09 11.29 5.06
N VAL A 80 31.95 11.55 6.04
CA VAL A 80 31.79 12.69 6.95
C VAL A 80 31.99 13.92 6.08
N HIS A 81 30.92 14.65 5.80
CA HIS A 81 30.98 15.86 4.99
C HIS A 81 31.89 16.86 5.69
N LYS A 82 33.01 17.21 5.05
CA LYS A 82 33.93 18.23 5.55
C LYS A 82 33.20 19.59 5.56
N ILE A 83 33.16 20.23 6.72
CA ILE A 83 32.54 21.56 6.87
C ILE A 83 33.39 22.57 6.09
N LYS A 84 32.72 23.35 5.23
CA LYS A 84 33.35 24.47 4.51
C LYS A 84 33.18 25.73 5.36
N TRP A 85 34.30 26.27 5.81
CA TRP A 85 34.35 27.50 6.59
C TRP A 85 34.41 28.73 5.70
N VAL A 86 33.76 29.80 6.15
CA VAL A 86 33.66 31.11 5.50
C VAL A 86 33.92 32.18 6.56
N ASP A 87 34.35 33.37 6.11
CA ASP A 87 34.47 34.54 6.96
C ASP A 87 33.13 34.87 7.66
N LYS A 88 33.19 35.06 8.98
CA LYS A 88 31.99 35.19 9.82
C LYS A 88 31.28 36.52 9.61
N ASP A 89 32.03 37.60 9.42
CA ASP A 89 31.48 38.94 9.28
C ASP A 89 30.84 39.10 7.90
N SER A 90 31.53 38.66 6.85
CA SER A 90 30.97 38.61 5.50
C SER A 90 29.70 37.76 5.43
N GLN A 91 29.71 36.59 6.10
CA GLN A 91 28.53 35.72 6.18
C GLN A 91 27.36 36.41 6.90
N LYS A 92 27.62 37.12 8.00
CA LYS A 92 26.60 37.84 8.75
C LYS A 92 25.93 38.90 7.87
N VAL A 93 26.73 39.73 7.20
CA VAL A 93 26.24 40.78 6.29
C VAL A 93 25.43 40.16 5.16
N GLU A 94 25.90 39.06 4.55
CA GLU A 94 25.17 38.38 3.49
C GLU A 94 23.80 37.84 3.97
N ILE A 95 23.74 37.23 5.15
CA ILE A 95 22.48 36.74 5.73
C ILE A 95 21.51 37.91 5.96
N GLU A 96 21.98 38.99 6.58
CA GLU A 96 21.17 40.18 6.86
C GLU A 96 20.62 40.81 5.58
N GLN A 97 21.46 40.96 4.55
CA GLN A 97 21.03 41.47 3.24
C GLN A 97 19.97 40.57 2.57
N ASN A 98 20.14 39.25 2.62
CA ASN A 98 19.17 38.32 2.03
C ASN A 98 17.80 38.41 2.73
N LEU A 99 17.77 38.51 4.06
CA LEU A 99 16.54 38.62 4.84
C LEU A 99 15.85 39.97 4.58
N ALA A 100 16.59 41.07 4.60
CA ALA A 100 16.07 42.39 4.28
C ALA A 100 15.50 42.44 2.85
N TYR A 101 16.24 41.91 1.87
CA TYR A 101 15.78 41.82 0.48
C TYR A 101 14.49 41.02 0.34
N TYR A 102 14.36 39.92 1.08
CA TYR A 102 13.13 39.13 1.09
C TYR A 102 11.93 39.95 1.57
N CYS A 103 12.07 40.70 2.67
CA CYS A 103 10.99 41.55 3.17
C CYS A 103 10.68 42.71 2.22
N MET A 104 11.69 43.36 1.66
CA MET A 104 11.50 44.39 0.64
C MET A 104 10.73 43.87 -0.58
N LYS A 105 11.06 42.65 -1.04
CA LYS A 105 10.38 42.00 -2.17
C LYS A 105 8.93 41.65 -1.86
N ASN A 106 8.63 41.25 -0.62
CA ASN A 106 7.30 40.84 -0.19
C ASN A 106 6.49 41.94 0.50
N ARG A 107 6.98 43.19 0.53
CA ARG A 107 6.31 44.33 1.20
C ARG A 107 4.88 44.60 0.71
N LYS A 108 4.56 44.24 -0.54
CA LYS A 108 3.23 44.39 -1.15
C LYS A 108 2.47 43.05 -1.24
N SER A 109 3.06 41.97 -0.75
CA SER A 109 2.40 40.66 -0.77
C SER A 109 1.33 40.61 0.32
N SER A 110 0.26 39.87 0.09
CA SER A 110 -0.75 39.57 1.11
C SER A 110 -0.25 38.59 2.18
N LYS A 111 1.00 38.11 2.08
CA LYS A 111 1.59 37.15 3.02
C LYS A 111 1.88 37.77 4.39
N PHE A 112 2.15 39.07 4.43
CA PHE A 112 2.45 39.81 5.64
C PHE A 112 1.56 41.05 5.72
N SER A 113 0.95 41.30 6.87
CA SER A 113 0.05 42.43 7.08
C SER A 113 0.82 43.74 7.32
N ASN A 114 2.05 43.63 7.82
CA ASN A 114 2.96 44.75 8.06
C ASN A 114 4.42 44.30 7.95
N GLU A 115 5.34 45.27 7.98
CA GLU A 115 6.78 45.01 7.88
C GLU A 115 7.32 44.23 9.09
N ALA A 116 6.78 44.49 10.29
CA ALA A 116 7.19 43.84 11.52
C ALA A 116 6.93 42.32 11.50
N GLU A 117 5.82 41.87 10.91
CA GLU A 117 5.52 40.45 10.70
C GLU A 117 6.54 39.77 9.79
N CYS A 118 6.99 40.46 8.74
CA CYS A 118 8.04 39.91 7.87
C CYS A 118 9.39 39.83 8.61
N TYR A 119 9.75 40.84 9.40
CA TYR A 119 10.96 40.78 10.22
C TYR A 119 10.91 39.66 11.26
N ALA A 120 9.77 39.48 11.93
CA ALA A 120 9.59 38.38 12.87
C ALA A 120 9.75 37.02 12.17
N PHE A 121 9.14 36.86 10.99
CA PHE A 121 9.28 35.64 10.17
C PHE A 121 10.73 35.37 9.74
N THR A 122 11.45 36.40 9.29
CA THR A 122 12.83 36.24 8.83
C THR A 122 13.81 36.03 9.98
N GLU A 123 13.57 36.61 11.16
CA GLU A 123 14.37 36.34 12.35
C GLU A 123 14.15 34.92 12.87
N ASP A 124 12.91 34.41 12.85
CA ASP A 124 12.65 33.00 13.17
C ASP A 124 13.41 32.05 12.23
N ILE A 125 13.45 32.34 10.93
CA ILE A 125 14.28 31.60 9.97
C ILE A 125 15.76 31.64 10.37
N ARG A 126 16.26 32.82 10.74
CA ARG A 126 17.67 33.00 11.14
C ARG A 126 18.00 32.17 12.37
N MET A 127 17.18 32.24 13.41
CA MET A 127 17.37 31.51 14.66
C MET A 127 17.33 30.00 14.44
N ASN A 128 16.35 29.51 13.70
CA ASN A 128 16.23 28.09 13.33
C ASN A 128 17.45 27.56 12.55
N CYS A 129 18.12 28.40 11.76
CA CYS A 129 19.34 28.01 11.05
C CYS A 129 20.58 28.07 11.96
N LEU A 130 20.65 29.04 12.88
CA LEU A 130 21.72 29.15 13.88
C LEU A 130 21.72 28.01 14.90
N GLU A 131 20.55 27.42 15.21
CA GLU A 131 20.46 26.22 16.03
C GLU A 131 21.12 24.98 15.37
N LYS A 132 21.21 24.98 14.03
CA LYS A 132 21.70 23.83 13.26
C LYS A 132 23.14 23.98 12.79
N TYR A 133 23.58 25.21 12.56
CA TYR A 133 24.86 25.52 11.94
C TYR A 133 25.55 26.64 12.71
N GLU A 134 26.83 26.44 12.98
CA GLU A 134 27.67 27.42 13.64
C GLU A 134 27.98 28.61 12.71
N LYS A 135 28.24 29.78 13.31
CA LYS A 135 28.72 30.95 12.58
C LYS A 135 30.07 30.62 11.91
N GLY A 136 30.16 30.89 10.62
CA GLY A 136 31.28 30.55 9.75
C GLY A 136 31.05 29.28 8.92
N ASP A 137 30.05 28.44 9.24
CA ASP A 137 29.71 27.29 8.39
C ASP A 137 28.95 27.78 7.15
N ALA A 138 29.45 27.47 5.94
CA ALA A 138 28.80 27.83 4.68
C ALA A 138 27.33 27.35 4.59
N ARG A 139 26.99 26.25 5.28
CA ARG A 139 25.64 25.69 5.33
C ARG A 139 24.65 26.61 6.04
N LEU A 140 25.09 27.49 6.93
CA LEU A 140 24.24 28.47 7.60
C LEU A 140 23.60 29.42 6.58
N THR A 141 24.41 30.00 5.68
CA THR A 141 23.90 30.87 4.60
C THR A 141 22.97 30.10 3.66
N SER A 142 23.33 28.86 3.30
CA SER A 142 22.48 28.02 2.45
C SER A 142 21.13 27.72 3.11
N CYS A 143 21.11 27.42 4.41
CA CYS A 143 19.88 27.18 5.18
C CYS A 143 18.92 28.37 5.08
N VAL A 144 19.42 29.59 5.33
CA VAL A 144 18.61 30.82 5.25
C VAL A 144 18.07 31.00 3.83
N LYS A 145 18.95 30.94 2.81
CA LYS A 145 18.57 31.12 1.40
C LYS A 145 17.50 30.12 0.95
N THR A 146 17.59 28.86 1.36
CA THR A 146 16.58 27.84 1.02
C THR A 146 15.23 28.13 1.67
N ARG A 147 15.21 28.59 2.93
CA ARG A 147 13.96 28.87 3.66
C ARG A 147 13.21 30.09 3.13
N ILE A 148 13.92 31.13 2.69
CA ILE A 148 13.29 32.34 2.12
C ILE A 148 12.97 32.21 0.62
N LYS A 149 13.42 31.15 -0.06
CA LYS A 149 13.09 30.91 -1.48
C LYS A 149 11.74 30.20 -1.65
N ASN A 150 11.29 29.49 -0.61
CA ASN A 150 9.97 28.88 -0.51
C ASN A 150 8.91 29.91 -0.06
#